data_AF-A0A430K230-F1
#
_entry.id   AF-A0A430K230-F1
#
_cell.length_a   1.000
_cell.length_b   1.000
_cell.length_c   1.000
_cell.angle_alpha   90.00
_cell.angle_beta   90.00
_cell.angle_gamma   90.00
#
_symmetry.space_group_name_H-M   'P 1'
#
loop_
_entity.id
_entity.type
_entity.pdbx_description
1 polymer ?
#
loop_
_entity_poly.entity_id
_entity_poly.type
_entity_poly.pdbx_seq_one_letter_code
_entity_poly.pdbx_strand_id
1 'polypeptide(L)' 'MVASEPMVDEPVAMAWDGKMYVAQMDNNMQTVAADWEDEPYIQIKLLDDLGGDGKMDKSIVFIDSLLLLWMTDL' A
#
# COMPACT_ATOMS: atom_id res chain seq x y z
N MET A 1 -11.65 -0.55 -12.47
CA MET A 1 -11.92 -0.37 -11.04
C MET A 1 -11.34 0.94 -10.57
N VAL A 2 -11.91 1.55 -9.54
CA VAL A 2 -11.46 2.84 -8.97
C VAL A 2 -11.37 2.73 -7.45
N ALA A 3 -10.28 3.23 -6.89
CA ALA A 3 -10.05 3.40 -5.46
C ALA A 3 -9.42 4.79 -5.22
N SER A 4 -9.72 5.39 -4.07
CA SER A 4 -9.21 6.70 -3.65
C SER A 4 -9.07 6.74 -2.14
N GLU A 5 -8.55 7.85 -1.62
CA GLU A 5 -8.62 8.15 -0.19
C GLU A 5 -10.07 7.99 0.34
N PRO A 6 -10.25 7.47 1.57
CA PRO A 6 -9.23 7.02 2.53
C PRO A 6 -8.78 5.54 2.32
N MET A 7 -9.21 4.88 1.26
CA MET A 7 -8.88 3.46 1.04
C MET A 7 -7.43 3.24 0.62
N VAL A 8 -6.85 4.19 -0.11
CA VAL A 8 -5.45 4.21 -0.58
C VAL A 8 -4.88 5.58 -0.28
N ASP A 9 -3.62 5.64 0.13
CA ASP A 9 -2.90 6.89 0.46
C ASP A 9 -1.71 7.11 -0.48
N GLU A 10 -0.60 6.40 -0.26
CA GLU A 10 0.64 6.52 -1.05
C GLU A 10 0.95 5.24 -1.86
N PRO A 11 0.22 4.93 -2.95
CA PRO A 11 0.38 3.68 -3.68
C PRO A 11 1.70 3.64 -4.46
N VAL A 12 2.47 2.57 -4.28
CA VAL A 12 3.73 2.30 -4.98
C VAL A 12 3.54 1.25 -6.09
N ALA A 13 2.72 0.24 -5.83
CA ALA A 13 2.42 -0.81 -6.80
C ALA A 13 1.00 -1.37 -6.60
N MET A 14 0.41 -1.88 -7.68
CA MET A 14 -0.94 -2.46 -7.65
C MET A 14 -1.05 -3.72 -8.51
N ALA A 15 -1.83 -4.69 -8.03
CA ALA A 15 -2.22 -5.89 -8.77
C ALA A 15 -3.70 -6.19 -8.55
N TRP A 16 -4.33 -6.87 -9.51
CA TRP A 16 -5.75 -7.23 -9.41
C TRP A 16 -6.04 -8.61 -9.98
N ASP A 17 -6.82 -9.40 -9.24
CA ASP A 17 -7.40 -10.68 -9.64
C ASP A 17 -8.70 -10.92 -8.87
N GLY A 18 -9.78 -10.26 -9.28
CA GLY A 18 -11.06 -10.21 -8.57
C GLY A 18 -11.07 -9.29 -7.34
N LYS A 19 -9.95 -9.23 -6.59
CA LYS A 19 -9.68 -8.23 -5.54
C LYS A 19 -8.47 -7.40 -5.92
N MET A 20 -8.39 -6.17 -5.41
CA MET A 20 -7.27 -5.28 -5.67
C MET A 20 -6.29 -5.29 -4.50
N TYR A 21 -5.03 -5.51 -4.80
CA TYR A 21 -3.92 -5.44 -3.85
C TYR A 21 -3.14 -4.17 -4.14
N VAL A 22 -2.92 -3.34 -3.11
CA VAL A 22 -2.20 -2.07 -3.22
C VAL A 22 -1.04 -2.10 -2.24
N ALA A 23 0.18 -2.09 -2.75
CA ALA A 23 1.36 -1.77 -1.95
C ALA A 23 1.42 -0.26 -1.77
N GLN A 24 1.45 0.20 -0.52
CA GLN A 24 1.58 1.62 -0.19
C GLN A 24 2.60 1.83 0.93
N MET A 25 3.24 2.99 0.90
CA MET A 25 4.09 3.46 2.00
C MET A 25 3.22 4.01 3.13
N ASP A 26 3.65 3.82 4.37
CA ASP A 26 3.05 4.45 5.53
C ASP A 26 3.60 5.88 5.69
N ASN A 27 2.71 6.85 5.88
CA ASN A 27 2.96 8.29 5.88
C ASN A 27 3.69 8.77 7.16
N ASN A 28 4.15 7.85 8.01
CA ASN A 28 4.84 8.19 9.27
C ASN A 28 6.31 8.60 9.09
N MET A 29 6.81 8.67 7.85
CA MET A 29 8.12 9.27 7.53
C MET A 29 8.09 10.81 7.62
N GLN A 30 7.90 11.36 8.82
CA GLN A 30 7.88 12.81 9.06
C GLN A 30 9.21 13.37 9.60
N THR A 31 10.36 12.99 9.04
CA THR A 31 11.63 13.65 9.42
C THR A 31 12.52 13.95 8.22
N VAL A 32 13.09 15.16 8.22
CA VAL A 32 13.98 15.70 7.17
C VAL A 32 15.29 14.90 7.05
N ALA A 33 15.60 14.08 8.05
CA ALA A 33 16.90 13.41 8.19
C ALA A 33 17.00 12.02 7.52
N ALA A 34 15.89 11.46 7.02
CA ALA A 34 15.86 10.11 6.43
C ALA A 34 16.45 9.01 7.36
N ASP A 35 16.34 9.19 8.69
CA ASP A 35 16.89 8.29 9.71
C ASP A 35 16.28 6.87 9.71
N TRP A 36 15.36 6.61 8.79
CA TRP A 36 14.44 5.49 8.80
C TRP A 36 14.43 4.69 7.48
N GLU A 37 15.39 4.89 6.58
CA GLU A 37 15.41 4.15 5.29
C GLU A 37 15.40 2.61 5.45
N ASP A 38 15.75 2.11 6.64
CA ASP A 38 15.81 0.69 6.99
C ASP A 38 14.63 0.16 7.85
N GLU A 39 13.57 0.96 8.15
CA GLU A 39 12.41 0.40 8.86
C GLU A 39 11.26 -0.08 7.95
N PRO A 40 10.41 -1.00 8.45
CA PRO A 40 9.38 -1.61 7.63
C PRO A 40 8.13 -0.73 7.54
N TYR A 41 8.07 0.11 6.50
CA TYR A 41 6.97 1.06 6.28
C TYR A 41 6.02 0.70 5.13
N ILE A 42 6.18 -0.45 4.50
CA ILE A 42 5.28 -0.86 3.43
C ILE A 42 4.19 -1.76 3.98
N GLN A 43 2.96 -1.47 3.58
CA GLN A 43 1.81 -2.34 3.78
C GLN A 43 1.18 -2.71 2.45
N ILE A 44 0.58 -3.89 2.40
CA ILE A 44 -0.28 -4.32 1.31
C ILE A 44 -1.72 -4.20 1.80
N LYS A 45 -2.50 -3.32 1.17
CA LYS A 45 -3.94 -3.24 1.35
C LYS A 45 -4.67 -4.16 0.38
N LEU A 46 -5.71 -4.83 0.86
CA LEU A 46 -6.67 -5.57 0.05
C LEU A 46 -7.98 -4.80 -0.03
N LEU A 47 -8.40 -4.51 -1.26
CA LEU A 47 -9.64 -3.80 -1.57
C LEU A 47 -10.62 -4.74 -2.30
N ASP A 48 -11.89 -4.61 -1.95
CA ASP A 48 -12.98 -5.45 -2.43
C ASP A 48 -14.15 -4.60 -2.96
N ASP A 49 -14.64 -4.93 -4.15
CA ASP A 49 -15.86 -4.39 -4.75
C ASP A 49 -16.97 -5.41 -4.48
N LEU A 50 -17.84 -5.08 -3.52
CA LEU A 50 -18.94 -5.94 -3.08
C LEU A 50 -20.18 -5.76 -3.96
N GLY A 51 -20.27 -4.63 -4.67
CA GLY A 51 -21.43 -4.25 -5.49
C GLY A 51 -21.30 -4.62 -6.97
N GLY A 52 -20.09 -4.89 -7.46
CA GLY A 52 -19.79 -5.12 -8.87
C GLY A 52 -19.92 -3.88 -9.74
N ASP A 53 -19.87 -2.67 -9.16
CA ASP A 53 -20.01 -1.40 -9.89
C ASP A 53 -18.65 -0.83 -10.34
N GLY A 54 -17.56 -1.53 -10.02
CA GLY A 54 -16.19 -1.13 -10.33
C GLY A 54 -15.59 -0.16 -9.31
N LYS A 55 -16.29 0.18 -8.23
CA LYS A 55 -15.77 0.96 -7.11
C LYS A 55 -15.50 0.04 -5.93
N MET A 56 -14.41 0.30 -5.23
CA MET A 56 -14.08 -0.47 -4.03
C MET A 56 -14.95 -0.02 -2.85
N ASP A 57 -15.42 -0.98 -2.06
CA ASP A 57 -16.29 -0.76 -0.89
C ASP A 57 -15.57 -1.02 0.42
N LYS A 58 -14.62 -1.97 0.43
CA LYS A 58 -13.91 -2.41 1.63
C LYS A 58 -12.41 -2.33 1.42
N SER A 59 -11.69 -1.95 2.48
CA SER A 59 -10.23 -1.94 2.54
C SER A 59 -9.77 -2.56 3.86
N ILE A 60 -8.79 -3.46 3.82
CA ILE A 60 -8.10 -3.99 5.00
C ILE A 60 -6.59 -3.96 4.78
N VAL A 61 -5.83 -3.91 5.87
CA VAL A 61 -4.40 -4.24 5.84
C VAL A 61 -4.27 -5.75 5.72
N PHE A 62 -3.71 -6.23 4.61
CA PHE A 62 -3.52 -7.65 4.32
C PHE A 62 -2.15 -8.14 4.76
N ILE A 63 -1.12 -7.34 4.47
CA ILE A 63 0.25 -7.53 4.97
C ILE A 63 0.72 -6.19 5.50
N ASP A 64 1.43 -6.22 6.62
CA ASP A 64 1.99 -5.03 7.28
C ASP A 64 3.48 -5.23 7.54
N SER A 65 4.17 -4.14 7.86
CA SER A 65 5.57 -4.14 8.29
C SER A 65 6.49 -4.83 7.27
N LEU A 66 6.34 -4.52 5.99
CA LEU A 66 7.29 -4.91 4.96
C LEU A 66 8.42 -3.88 4.86
N LEU A 67 9.65 -4.37 4.85
CA LEU A 67 10.84 -3.59 4.55
C LEU A 67 11.07 -3.52 3.05
N LEU A 68 11.23 -2.31 2.51
CA LEU A 68 11.75 -2.15 1.17
C LEU A 68 13.27 -2.25 1.23
N LEU A 69 13.82 -3.36 0.77
CA LEU A 69 15.26 -3.45 0.58
C LEU A 69 15.64 -2.68 -0.69
N TRP A 70 16.25 -1.51 -0.52
CA TRP A 70 16.95 -0.84 -1.61
C TRP A 70 18.09 -1.75 -2.05
N MET A 71 18.08 -2.17 -3.31
CA MET A 71 19.12 -3.06 -3.83
C MET A 71 20.40 -2.26 -4.06
N THR A 72 21.17 -2.01 -3.00
CA THR A 72 22.54 -1.50 -3.06
C THR A 72 23.47 -2.65 -2.70
N ASP A 73 23.87 -3.40 -3.73
CA ASP A 73 25.15 -4.12 -3.88
C ASP A 73 25.02 -5.12 -5.04
N LEU A 74 25.36 -4.66 -6.25
CA LEU A 74 25.70 -5.48 -7.43
C LEU A 74 27.11 -5.11 -7.90
#